data_AF-A0A953JED7-F1
#
_entry.id   AF-A0A953JED7-F1
#
_cell.length_a   1.000
_cell.length_b   1.000
_cell.length_c   1.000
_cell.angle_alpha   90.00
_cell.angle_beta   90.00
_cell.angle_gamma   90.00
#
_symmetry.space_group_name_H-M   'P 1'
#
loop_
_entity.id
_entity.type
_entity.pdbx_description
1 polymer ?
#
loop_
_entity_poly.entity_id
_entity_poly.type
_entity_poly.pdbx_seq_one_letter_code
_entity_poly.pdbx_strand_id
1 'polypeptide(L)'
;MKRQILIGALLSIAIAGGAYSAQAETACCRKADVKSEAFQEHCIKGKKRAHKRHFKHMAKVLGLSDLQKEKVKTILKSGRQANAPLRQQLAESRKALRQATHTVPFDEAAVRAIAEKQTRLRTELIVAESRMWNEVYALLTPEQKDKAGKLFMERRKGHKMQYRGQD
;
A
#
# COMPACT_ATOMS: atom_id res chain seq x y z
N MET A 1 -9.49 51.59 28.43
CA MET A 1 -9.31 51.51 29.90
C MET A 1 -9.39 50.06 30.33
N LYS A 2 -8.29 49.53 30.89
CA LYS A 2 -8.14 48.15 31.35
C LYS A 2 -8.83 47.97 32.71
N ARG A 3 -9.56 46.87 32.91
CA ARG A 3 -9.88 46.37 34.24
C ARG A 3 -9.66 44.86 34.28
N GLN A 4 -8.51 44.51 34.87
CA GLN A 4 -8.24 43.19 35.39
C GLN A 4 -8.91 43.05 36.76
N ILE A 5 -9.50 41.90 37.04
CA ILE A 5 -9.86 41.49 38.40
C ILE A 5 -9.29 40.08 38.59
N LEU A 6 -8.22 40.03 39.38
CA LEU A 6 -7.67 38.83 40.02
C LEU A 6 -8.34 38.73 41.40
N ILE A 7 -9.01 37.62 41.69
CA ILE A 7 -9.21 37.12 43.07
C ILE A 7 -9.02 35.60 43.02
N GLY A 8 -8.09 35.10 43.84
CA GLY A 8 -7.72 33.70 43.96
C GLY A 8 -8.31 32.99 45.19
N ALA A 9 -7.64 31.89 45.55
CA ALA A 9 -7.84 30.92 46.65
C ALA A 9 -8.86 29.79 46.37
N LEU A 10 -8.41 28.60 45.96
CA LEU A 10 -7.89 27.45 46.77
C LEU A 10 -8.97 26.68 47.52
N LEU A 11 -9.24 25.43 47.09
CA LEU A 11 -9.53 24.32 48.00
C LEU A 11 -9.29 22.97 47.28
N SER A 12 -8.27 22.29 47.77
CA SER A 12 -7.84 20.93 47.45
C SER A 12 -8.85 19.89 47.94
N ILE A 13 -9.20 18.93 47.09
CA ILE A 13 -9.65 17.61 47.54
C ILE A 13 -8.67 16.58 46.97
N ALA A 14 -7.81 16.10 47.86
CA ALA A 14 -7.08 14.86 47.68
C ALA A 14 -8.05 13.70 47.92
N ILE A 15 -8.31 12.89 46.89
CA ILE A 15 -8.83 11.54 47.09
C ILE A 15 -7.62 10.61 47.02
N ALA A 16 -7.09 10.29 48.20
CA ALA A 16 -6.32 9.09 48.41
C ALA A 16 -7.31 7.92 48.50
N GLY A 17 -7.16 6.90 47.67
CA GLY A 17 -7.93 5.67 47.81
C GLY A 17 -7.95 4.82 46.56
N GLY A 18 -7.16 3.75 46.56
CA GLY A 18 -7.27 2.67 45.57
C GLY A 18 -6.10 2.59 44.59
N ALA A 19 -4.88 2.40 45.10
CA ALA A 19 -3.84 1.75 44.32
C ALA A 19 -4.26 0.28 44.10
N TYR A 20 -5.09 0.05 43.08
CA TYR A 20 -5.29 -1.28 42.53
C TYR A 20 -3.93 -1.77 42.00
N SER A 21 -3.56 -2.93 42.51
CA SER A 21 -2.40 -3.75 42.16
C SER A 21 -1.92 -3.60 40.71
N ALA A 22 -0.66 -3.27 40.52
CA ALA A 22 0.10 -3.65 39.34
C ALA A 22 1.42 -4.27 39.79
N GLN A 23 1.33 -5.49 40.33
CA GLN A 23 2.48 -6.38 40.37
C GLN A 23 2.90 -6.71 38.94
N ALA A 24 4.18 -6.49 38.71
CA ALA A 24 5.10 -7.19 37.82
C ALA A 24 4.49 -8.07 36.70
N GLU A 25 4.87 -7.69 35.48
CA GLU A 25 5.27 -8.57 34.38
C GLU A 25 4.42 -9.83 34.13
N THR A 26 3.51 -9.69 33.16
CA THR A 26 3.33 -10.74 32.15
C THR A 26 3.83 -10.20 30.81
N ALA A 27 5.16 -10.19 30.68
CA ALA A 27 5.81 -10.29 29.40
C ALA A 27 5.59 -11.70 28.82
N CYS A 28 4.35 -11.99 28.40
CA CYS A 28 4.08 -13.11 27.50
C CYS A 28 3.56 -12.52 26.18
N CYS A 29 4.44 -12.56 25.18
CA CYS A 29 4.15 -12.41 23.75
C CYS A 29 3.75 -11.02 23.21
N ARG A 30 4.75 -10.17 22.98
CA ARG A 30 4.80 -9.38 21.73
C ARG A 30 6.23 -9.15 21.22
N LYS A 31 6.94 -10.23 20.89
CA LYS A 31 8.00 -10.15 19.87
C LYS A 31 7.36 -10.33 18.50
N ALA A 32 6.81 -9.27 17.95
CA ALA A 32 6.36 -9.25 16.56
C ALA A 32 6.73 -7.91 15.94
N ASP A 33 8.02 -7.72 15.67
CA ASP A 33 8.55 -6.98 14.50
C ASP A 33 10.08 -6.81 14.64
N VAL A 34 10.82 -7.91 14.51
CA VAL A 34 12.22 -7.84 14.06
C VAL A 34 12.30 -8.75 12.84
N LYS A 35 11.91 -8.22 11.67
CA LYS A 35 12.40 -8.80 10.43
C LYS A 35 13.90 -8.59 10.46
N SER A 36 14.68 -9.67 10.55
CA SER A 36 16.14 -9.56 10.48
C SER A 36 16.50 -8.75 9.24
N GLU A 37 17.46 -7.84 9.37
CA GLU A 37 17.87 -6.95 8.28
C GLU A 37 18.21 -7.74 7.02
N ALA A 38 18.78 -8.94 7.18
CA ALA A 38 19.05 -9.90 6.12
C ALA A 38 17.79 -10.39 5.37
N PHE A 39 16.69 -10.71 6.08
CA PHE A 39 15.44 -11.12 5.44
C PHE A 39 14.77 -9.94 4.71
N GLN A 40 14.80 -8.76 5.31
CA GLN A 40 14.27 -7.54 4.69
C GLN A 40 15.05 -7.18 3.42
N GLU A 41 16.38 -7.28 3.46
CA GLU A 41 17.24 -7.04 2.31
C GLU A 41 16.99 -8.06 1.19
N HIS A 42 16.83 -9.35 1.52
CA HIS A 42 16.50 -10.40 0.55
C HIS A 42 15.16 -10.15 -0.15
N CYS A 43 14.11 -9.76 0.59
CA CYS A 43 12.81 -9.42 0.01
C CYS A 43 12.87 -8.18 -0.89
N ILE A 44 13.65 -7.15 -0.53
CA ILE A 44 13.81 -5.93 -1.34
C ILE A 44 14.59 -6.25 -2.63
N LYS A 45 15.69 -7.01 -2.54
CA LYS A 45 16.48 -7.46 -3.69
C LYS A 45 15.64 -8.32 -4.63
N GLY A 46 14.84 -9.24 -4.10
CA GLY A 46 13.91 -10.08 -4.88
C GLY A 46 12.89 -9.26 -5.68
N LYS A 47 12.24 -8.27 -5.05
CA LYS A 47 11.28 -7.38 -5.73
C LYS A 47 11.93 -6.53 -6.83
N LYS A 48 13.14 -6.01 -6.60
CA LYS A 48 13.89 -5.26 -7.63
C LYS A 48 14.22 -6.14 -8.84
N ARG A 49 14.66 -7.38 -8.61
CA ARG A 49 14.95 -8.36 -9.69
C ARG A 49 13.69 -8.72 -10.49
N ALA A 50 12.58 -9.00 -9.81
CA ALA A 50 11.31 -9.30 -10.46
C ALA A 50 10.81 -8.14 -11.34
N HIS A 51 10.86 -6.90 -10.83
CA HIS A 51 10.49 -5.72 -11.61
C HIS A 51 11.38 -5.54 -12.85
N LYS A 52 12.70 -5.72 -12.71
CA LYS A 52 13.63 -5.62 -13.85
C LYS A 52 13.33 -6.69 -14.92
N ARG A 53 13.00 -7.93 -14.51
CA ARG A 53 12.59 -8.99 -15.43
C ARG A 53 11.29 -8.64 -16.15
N HIS A 54 10.29 -8.13 -15.43
CA HIS A 54 9.01 -7.76 -16.03
C HIS A 54 9.16 -6.64 -17.07
N PHE A 55 9.90 -5.58 -16.74
CA PHE A 55 10.19 -4.50 -17.69
C PHE A 55 10.95 -5.00 -18.91
N LYS A 56 11.99 -5.82 -18.72
CA LYS A 56 12.75 -6.41 -19.84
C LYS A 56 11.86 -7.21 -20.78
N HIS A 57 10.95 -8.02 -20.22
CA HIS A 57 10.00 -8.79 -21.00
C HIS A 57 9.05 -7.88 -21.79
N MET A 58 8.42 -6.91 -21.14
CA MET A 58 7.55 -5.94 -21.81
C MET A 58 8.28 -5.20 -22.94
N ALA A 59 9.49 -4.68 -22.66
CA ALA A 59 10.27 -3.94 -23.65
C ALA A 59 10.65 -4.80 -24.86
N LYS A 60 11.00 -6.08 -24.64
CA LYS A 60 11.28 -7.04 -25.71
C LYS A 60 10.03 -7.34 -26.53
N VAL A 61 8.92 -7.61 -25.85
CA VAL A 61 7.66 -7.95 -26.52
C VAL A 61 7.15 -6.77 -27.35
N LEU A 62 7.18 -5.54 -26.82
CA LEU A 62 6.76 -4.35 -27.56
C LEU A 62 7.80 -3.85 -28.56
N GLY A 63 9.02 -4.42 -28.59
CA GLY A 63 10.08 -3.97 -29.50
C GLY A 63 10.49 -2.51 -29.26
N LEU A 64 10.63 -2.10 -28.00
CA LEU A 64 10.99 -0.72 -27.66
C LEU A 64 12.41 -0.40 -28.14
N SER A 65 12.61 0.79 -28.70
CA SER A 65 13.94 1.35 -28.96
C SER A 65 14.66 1.71 -27.65
N ASP A 66 15.97 1.92 -27.70
CA ASP A 66 16.73 2.26 -26.49
C ASP A 66 16.31 3.62 -25.92
N LEU A 67 16.00 4.60 -26.77
CA LEU A 67 15.45 5.88 -26.37
C LEU A 67 14.08 5.73 -25.70
N GLN A 68 13.19 4.88 -26.24
CA GLN A 68 11.90 4.58 -25.62
C GLN A 68 12.10 3.90 -24.25
N LYS A 69 13.02 2.93 -24.14
CA LYS A 69 13.30 2.23 -22.88
C LYS A 69 13.71 3.19 -21.77
N GLU A 70 14.59 4.15 -22.06
CA GLU A 70 15.03 5.13 -21.05
C GLU A 70 13.88 6.03 -20.60
N LYS A 71 13.07 6.55 -21.54
CA LYS A 71 11.89 7.36 -21.20
C LYS A 71 10.89 6.57 -20.34
N VAL A 72 10.59 5.33 -20.71
CA VAL A 72 9.67 4.48 -19.95
C VAL A 72 10.22 4.17 -18.55
N LYS A 73 11.52 3.87 -18.40
CA LYS A 73 12.12 3.67 -17.07
C LYS A 73 11.95 4.89 -16.19
N THR A 74 12.14 6.09 -16.74
CA THR A 74 11.98 7.35 -16.01
C THR A 74 10.54 7.54 -15.55
N ILE A 75 9.56 7.35 -16.46
CA ILE A 75 8.13 7.44 -16.13
C ILE A 75 7.75 6.44 -15.03
N LEU A 76 8.14 5.16 -15.17
CA LEU A 76 7.84 4.12 -14.19
C LEU A 76 8.51 4.37 -12.83
N LYS A 77 9.73 4.92 -12.83
CA LYS A 77 10.43 5.29 -11.59
C LYS A 77 9.73 6.45 -10.90
N SER A 78 9.39 7.51 -11.64
CA SER A 78 8.68 8.68 -11.12
C SER A 78 7.31 8.29 -10.57
N GLY A 79 6.49 7.58 -11.35
CA GLY A 79 5.18 7.12 -10.92
C GLY A 79 5.24 6.20 -9.70
N ARG A 80 6.29 5.36 -9.56
CA ARG A 80 6.49 4.58 -8.33
C ARG A 80 6.75 5.48 -7.12
N GLN A 81 7.60 6.49 -7.27
CA GLN A 81 7.95 7.40 -6.19
C GLN A 81 6.72 8.23 -5.77
N ALA A 82 6.01 8.80 -6.74
CA ALA A 82 4.79 9.56 -6.51
C ALA A 82 3.70 8.72 -5.82
N ASN A 83 3.56 7.44 -6.21
CA ASN A 83 2.54 6.55 -5.65
C ASN A 83 2.99 5.82 -4.37
N ALA A 84 4.22 6.02 -3.89
CA ALA A 84 4.72 5.34 -2.69
C ALA A 84 3.86 5.61 -1.44
N PRO A 85 3.41 6.86 -1.17
CA PRO A 85 2.55 7.15 -0.02
C PRO A 85 1.21 6.41 -0.08
N LEU A 86 0.54 6.38 -1.25
CA LEU A 86 -0.72 5.65 -1.43
C LEU A 86 -0.55 4.14 -1.17
N ARG A 87 0.55 3.55 -1.66
CA ARG A 87 0.86 2.14 -1.41
C ARG A 87 1.14 1.86 0.06
N GLN A 88 1.80 2.79 0.75
CA GLN A 88 2.05 2.68 2.19
C GLN A 88 0.73 2.72 2.98
N GLN A 89 -0.15 3.67 2.70
CA GLN A 89 -1.47 3.75 3.35
C GLN A 89 -2.33 2.51 3.07
N LEU A 90 -2.24 1.93 1.86
CA LEU A 90 -2.88 0.65 1.54
C LEU A 90 -2.28 -0.54 2.30
N ALA A 91 -0.99 -0.49 2.64
CA ALA A 91 -0.34 -1.53 3.43
C ALA A 91 -0.75 -1.44 4.91
N GLU A 92 -0.81 -0.22 5.44
CA GLU A 92 -1.26 0.09 6.80
C GLU A 92 -2.73 -0.29 7.00
N SER A 93 -3.62 0.11 6.09
CA SER A 93 -5.04 -0.28 6.15
C SER A 93 -5.25 -1.79 6.03
N ARG A 94 -4.38 -2.52 5.31
CA ARG A 94 -4.39 -3.98 5.31
C ARG A 94 -3.94 -4.57 6.65
N LYS A 95 -2.99 -3.94 7.36
CA LYS A 95 -2.63 -4.34 8.73
C LYS A 95 -3.79 -4.10 9.69
N ALA A 96 -4.41 -2.92 9.63
CA ALA A 96 -5.56 -2.57 10.45
C ALA A 96 -6.73 -3.54 10.24
N LEU A 97 -7.04 -3.88 8.98
CA LEU A 97 -8.09 -4.84 8.68
C LEU A 97 -7.81 -6.21 9.33
N ARG A 98 -6.59 -6.73 9.20
CA ARG A 98 -6.20 -8.00 9.84
C ARG A 98 -6.32 -7.96 11.36
N GLN A 99 -5.97 -6.83 11.97
CA GLN A 99 -6.11 -6.64 13.42
C GLN A 99 -7.59 -6.64 13.83
N ALA A 100 -8.43 -5.89 13.11
CA ALA A 100 -9.87 -5.83 13.38
C ALA A 100 -10.57 -7.19 13.23
N THR A 101 -10.10 -8.06 12.33
CA THR A 101 -10.61 -9.44 12.18
C THR A 101 -10.34 -10.31 13.41
N HIS A 102 -9.31 -10.01 14.20
CA HIS A 102 -8.97 -10.78 15.41
C HIS A 102 -9.56 -10.17 16.69
N THR A 103 -10.32 -9.07 16.60
CA THR A 103 -11.00 -8.47 17.75
C THR A 103 -12.23 -9.30 18.12
N VAL A 104 -12.40 -9.55 19.42
CA VAL A 104 -13.59 -10.21 20.00
C VAL A 104 -14.16 -9.30 21.09
N PRO A 105 -15.44 -8.88 21.01
CA PRO A 105 -16.40 -9.20 19.96
C PRO A 105 -16.05 -8.57 18.60
N PHE A 106 -16.63 -9.09 17.52
CA PHE A 106 -16.44 -8.58 16.17
C PHE A 106 -17.02 -7.16 16.04
N ASP A 107 -16.19 -6.22 15.60
CA ASP A 107 -16.61 -4.84 15.33
C ASP A 107 -16.79 -4.64 13.81
N GLU A 108 -18.02 -4.89 13.34
CA GLU A 108 -18.36 -4.72 11.93
C GLU A 108 -18.20 -3.27 11.45
N ALA A 109 -18.53 -2.29 12.31
CA ALA A 109 -18.46 -0.88 11.96
C ALA A 109 -17.01 -0.45 11.69
N ALA A 110 -16.06 -0.89 12.53
CA ALA A 110 -14.63 -0.67 12.31
C ALA A 110 -14.14 -1.33 11.01
N VAL A 111 -14.57 -2.57 10.73
CA VAL A 111 -14.20 -3.27 9.49
C VAL A 111 -14.72 -2.53 8.25
N ARG A 112 -15.98 -2.08 8.25
CA ARG A 112 -16.58 -1.31 7.15
C ARG A 112 -15.81 0.00 6.91
N ALA A 113 -15.50 0.75 7.97
CA ALA A 113 -14.73 1.99 7.86
C ALA A 113 -13.33 1.77 7.24
N ILE A 114 -12.64 0.68 7.64
CA ILE A 114 -11.34 0.31 7.06
C ILE A 114 -11.50 -0.07 5.58
N ALA A 115 -12.54 -0.84 5.23
CA ALA A 115 -12.80 -1.26 3.86
C ALA A 115 -13.07 -0.05 2.94
N GLU A 116 -13.91 0.89 3.36
CA GLU A 116 -14.16 2.13 2.64
C GLU A 116 -12.89 2.94 2.39
N LYS A 117 -12.04 3.07 3.43
CA LYS A 117 -10.73 3.71 3.28
C LYS A 117 -9.87 3.00 2.23
N GLN A 118 -9.82 1.68 2.24
CA GLN A 118 -9.07 0.92 1.23
C GLN A 118 -9.63 1.13 -0.17
N THR A 119 -10.95 1.17 -0.35
CA THR A 119 -11.58 1.42 -1.65
C THR A 119 -11.17 2.76 -2.21
N ARG A 120 -11.26 3.84 -1.41
CA ARG A 120 -10.80 5.18 -1.83
C ARG A 120 -9.32 5.17 -2.24
N LEU A 121 -8.44 4.59 -1.42
CA LEU A 121 -7.02 4.52 -1.73
C LEU A 121 -6.72 3.69 -2.99
N ARG A 122 -7.48 2.62 -3.24
CA ARG A 122 -7.36 1.82 -4.47
C ARG A 122 -7.78 2.63 -5.69
N THR A 123 -8.89 3.37 -5.60
CA THR A 123 -9.35 4.25 -6.69
C THR A 123 -8.26 5.24 -7.08
N GLU A 124 -7.69 5.96 -6.10
CA GLU A 124 -6.61 6.91 -6.37
C GLU A 124 -5.39 6.24 -7.00
N LEU A 125 -4.98 5.08 -6.48
CA LEU A 125 -3.84 4.35 -7.03
C LEU A 125 -4.10 3.88 -8.47
N ILE A 126 -5.31 3.39 -8.78
CA ILE A 126 -5.70 2.97 -10.13
C ILE A 126 -5.64 4.15 -11.10
N VAL A 127 -6.18 5.31 -10.71
CA VAL A 127 -6.14 6.52 -11.54
C VAL A 127 -4.69 6.95 -11.79
N ALA A 128 -3.87 7.00 -10.75
CA ALA A 128 -2.47 7.40 -10.86
C ALA A 128 -1.63 6.42 -11.72
N GLU A 129 -1.83 5.11 -11.54
CA GLU A 129 -1.19 4.09 -12.39
C GLU A 129 -1.66 4.19 -13.84
N SER A 130 -2.95 4.45 -14.07
CA SER A 130 -3.52 4.60 -15.41
C SER A 130 -2.94 5.80 -16.15
N ARG A 131 -2.77 6.94 -15.47
CA ARG A 131 -2.09 8.12 -16.05
C ARG A 131 -0.65 7.81 -16.44
N MET A 132 0.11 7.19 -15.54
CA MET A 132 1.48 6.76 -15.81
C MET A 132 1.55 5.81 -17.02
N TRP A 133 0.63 4.85 -17.13
CA TRP A 133 0.59 3.93 -18.28
C TRP A 133 0.15 4.61 -19.57
N ASN A 134 -0.72 5.62 -19.49
CA ASN A 134 -1.10 6.43 -20.64
C ASN A 134 0.10 7.22 -21.20
N GLU A 135 0.95 7.79 -20.33
CA GLU A 135 2.20 8.43 -20.76
C GLU A 135 3.15 7.44 -21.45
N VAL A 136 3.29 6.22 -20.93
CA VAL A 136 4.07 5.16 -21.58
C VAL A 136 3.48 4.80 -22.94
N TYR A 137 2.15 4.69 -23.03
CA TYR A 137 1.44 4.37 -24.27
C TYR A 137 1.63 5.45 -25.34
N ALA A 138 1.71 6.73 -24.94
CA ALA A 138 1.96 7.84 -25.85
C ALA A 138 3.35 7.78 -26.52
N LEU A 139 4.33 7.09 -25.92
CA LEU A 139 5.66 6.89 -26.50
C LEU A 139 5.73 5.80 -27.57
N LEU A 140 4.68 4.98 -27.70
CA LEU A 140 4.65 3.83 -28.61
C LEU A 140 4.28 4.27 -30.04
N THR A 141 4.88 3.62 -31.03
CA THR A 141 4.45 3.74 -32.43
C THR A 141 3.09 3.07 -32.64
N PRO A 142 2.35 3.37 -33.71
CA PRO A 142 1.07 2.72 -34.02
C PRO A 142 1.15 1.19 -33.99
N GLU A 143 2.19 0.60 -34.57
CA GLU A 143 2.39 -0.85 -34.64
C GLU A 143 2.64 -1.45 -33.24
N GLN A 144 3.38 -0.72 -32.39
CA GLN A 144 3.63 -1.12 -31.01
C GLN A 144 2.35 -1.04 -30.16
N LYS A 145 1.47 -0.06 -30.41
CA LYS A 145 0.17 0.09 -29.75
C LYS A 145 -0.77 -1.06 -30.08
N ASP A 146 -0.83 -1.48 -31.34
CA ASP A 146 -1.60 -2.65 -31.76
C ASP A 146 -1.11 -3.92 -31.07
N LYS A 147 0.21 -4.09 -30.98
CA LYS A 147 0.81 -5.21 -30.26
C LYS A 147 0.49 -5.18 -28.77
N ALA A 148 0.54 -4.01 -28.15
CA ALA A 148 0.15 -3.82 -26.76
C ALA A 148 -1.32 -4.24 -26.54
N GLY A 149 -2.24 -3.79 -27.40
CA GLY A 149 -3.65 -4.15 -27.36
C GLY A 149 -3.90 -5.67 -27.40
N LYS A 150 -3.25 -6.37 -28.32
CA LYS A 150 -3.35 -7.84 -28.45
C LYS A 150 -2.88 -8.57 -27.19
N LEU A 151 -1.76 -8.14 -26.60
CA LEU A 151 -1.23 -8.72 -25.36
C LEU A 151 -2.18 -8.54 -24.17
N PHE A 152 -2.83 -7.37 -24.06
CA PHE A 152 -3.81 -7.12 -23.01
C PHE A 152 -5.02 -8.05 -23.16
N MET A 153 -5.49 -8.27 -24.39
CA MET A 153 -6.62 -9.16 -24.68
C MET A 153 -6.29 -10.63 -24.41
N GLU A 154 -5.12 -11.10 -24.84
CA GLU A 154 -4.66 -12.48 -24.60
C GLU A 154 -4.47 -12.77 -23.11
N ARG A 155 -3.89 -11.83 -22.36
CA ARG A 155 -3.72 -11.97 -20.91
C ARG A 155 -5.08 -12.05 -20.19
N ARG A 156 -6.09 -11.31 -20.65
CA ARG A 156 -7.48 -11.42 -20.15
C ARG A 156 -8.09 -12.79 -20.44
N LYS A 157 -7.82 -13.39 -21.60
CA LYS A 157 -8.34 -14.72 -21.97
C LYS A 157 -7.69 -15.82 -21.13
N GLY A 158 -6.38 -15.79 -20.93
CA GLY A 158 -5.66 -16.77 -20.12
C GLY A 158 -6.12 -16.82 -18.66
N HIS A 159 -6.45 -15.66 -18.07
CA HIS A 159 -6.92 -15.58 -16.68
C HIS A 159 -8.34 -16.14 -16.47
N LYS A 160 -9.16 -16.23 -17.54
CA LYS A 160 -10.51 -16.82 -17.49
C LYS A 160 -10.51 -18.35 -17.56
N MET A 161 -9.46 -18.97 -18.12
CA MET A 161 -9.40 -20.42 -18.29
C MET A 161 -8.92 -21.17 -17.05
N GLN A 162 -8.27 -20.49 -16.10
CA GLN A 162 -7.66 -21.13 -14.92
C GLN A 162 -8.65 -21.49 -13.79
N TYR A 163 -9.93 -21.12 -13.93
CA TYR A 163 -10.99 -21.36 -12.93
C TYR A 163 -12.08 -22.38 -13.38
N ARG A 164 -11.83 -23.19 -14.42
CA ARG A 164 -12.80 -24.17 -14.97
C ARG A 164 -12.43 -25.65 -14.75
N GLY A 165 -11.60 -25.97 -13.76
CA GLY A 165 -11.11 -27.34 -13.56
C GLY A 165 -10.74 -27.70 -12.12
N GLN A 166 -11.60 -27.33 -11.17
CA GLN A 166 -11.57 -27.84 -9.79
C GLN A 166 -13.01 -28.06 -9.34
N ASP A 167 -13.70 -29.01 -9.97
CA ASP A 167 -14.95 -29.59 -9.49
C ASP A 167 -14.73 -31.10 -9.32
#